data_AF-A0A2E6MH91-F1
#
_entry.id   AF-A0A2E6MH91-F1
#
_cell.length_a   1.000
_cell.length_b   1.000
_cell.length_c   1.000
_cell.angle_alpha   90.00
_cell.angle_beta   90.00
_cell.angle_gamma   90.00
#
_symmetry.space_group_name_H-M   'P 1'
#
loop_
_entity.id
_entity.type
_entity.pdbx_description
1 polymer ?
#
loop_
_entity_poly.entity_id
_entity_poly.type
_entity_poly.pdbx_seq_one_letter_code
_entity_poly.pdbx_strand_id
1 'polypeptide(L)' 'MNKSSYEFYSEAVNKLNSVIEEIQIKCDKRGIDFSSKVPPQTIKKGEMLVSLGQSHQIQSFALALEYLYSVDIELNT' A
#
# COMPACT_ATOMS: atom_id res chain seq x y z
N MET A 1 21.05 -17.33 -5.15
CA MET A 1 21.04 -16.97 -3.71
C MET A 1 19.60 -16.93 -3.25
N ASN A 2 19.26 -17.64 -2.17
CA ASN A 2 17.93 -17.51 -1.55
C ASN A 2 17.91 -16.19 -0.76
N LYS A 3 16.85 -15.40 -0.92
CA LYS A 3 16.63 -14.20 -0.12
C LYS A 3 16.47 -14.59 1.36
N SER A 4 17.07 -13.80 2.23
CA SER A 4 16.86 -13.86 3.66
C SER A 4 15.46 -13.39 4.05
N SER A 5 14.97 -13.79 5.22
CA SER A 5 13.69 -13.31 5.77
C SER A 5 13.65 -11.78 5.91
N TYR A 6 14.80 -11.15 6.17
CA TYR A 6 14.92 -9.70 6.22
C TYR A 6 14.75 -9.04 4.85
N GLU A 7 15.32 -9.62 3.79
CA GLU A 7 15.14 -9.11 2.42
C GLU A 7 13.69 -9.20 1.98
N PHE A 8 13.00 -10.31 2.25
CA PHE A 8 11.57 -10.44 1.96
C PHE A 8 10.73 -9.41 2.72
N TYR A 9 11.04 -9.17 3.99
CA TYR A 9 10.37 -8.15 4.79
C TYR A 9 10.61 -6.75 4.23
N SER A 10 11.86 -6.38 3.95
CA SER A 10 12.25 -5.08 3.40
C SER A 10 11.56 -4.82 2.06
N GLU A 11 11.52 -5.80 1.17
CA GLU A 11 10.83 -5.69 -0.12
C GLU A 11 9.32 -5.48 0.05
N ALA A 12 8.68 -6.22 0.97
CA ALA A 12 7.26 -6.07 1.22
C ALA A 12 6.92 -4.68 1.79
N VAL A 13 7.74 -4.17 2.73
CA VAL A 13 7.58 -2.81 3.28
C VAL A 13 7.76 -1.75 2.20
N ASN A 14 8.79 -1.88 1.36
CA ASN A 14 9.03 -0.96 0.25
C ASN A 14 7.87 -0.95 -0.74
N LYS A 15 7.31 -2.12 -1.07
CA LYS A 15 6.13 -2.22 -1.94
C LYS A 15 4.91 -1.53 -1.32
N LEU A 16 4.63 -1.75 -0.03
CA LEU A 16 3.53 -1.10 0.67
C LEU A 16 3.65 0.43 0.63
N ASN A 17 4.84 0.95 0.96
CA ASN A 17 5.10 2.40 0.96
C ASN A 17 4.93 2.99 -0.44
N SER A 18 5.49 2.34 -1.46
CA SER A 18 5.38 2.78 -2.85
C SER A 18 3.92 2.83 -3.34
N VAL A 19 3.10 1.84 -2.97
CA VAL A 19 1.67 1.83 -3.33
C VAL A 19 0.92 2.96 -2.64
N ILE A 20 1.16 3.21 -1.36
CA ILE A 20 0.53 4.32 -0.62
C ILE A 20 0.91 5.67 -1.25
N GLU A 21 2.19 5.87 -1.58
CA GLU A 21 2.69 7.08 -2.23
C GLU A 21 2.04 7.28 -3.61
N GLU A 22 1.91 6.22 -4.41
CA GLU A 22 1.26 6.30 -5.71
C GLU A 22 -0.22 6.73 -5.60
N ILE A 23 -0.94 6.18 -4.62
CA ILE A 23 -2.34 6.55 -4.37
C ILE A 23 -2.43 8.01 -3.92
N GLN A 24 -1.54 8.47 -3.03
CA GLN A 24 -1.49 9.86 -2.60
C GLN A 24 -1.25 10.80 -3.79
N ILE A 25 -0.24 10.53 -4.62
CA ILE A 25 0.06 11.32 -5.82
C ILE A 25 -1.16 11.40 -6.76
N LYS A 26 -1.87 10.28 -6.94
CA LYS A 26 -3.07 10.23 -7.77
C LYS A 26 -4.24 11.03 -7.16
N CYS A 27 -4.42 10.98 -5.85
CA CYS A 27 -5.42 11.78 -5.13
C CYS A 27 -5.13 13.29 -5.27
N ASP A 28 -3.88 13.68 -5.03
CA ASP A 28 -3.42 15.08 -5.13
C ASP A 28 -3.65 15.65 -6.54
N LYS A 29 -3.29 14.89 -7.58
CA LYS A 29 -3.52 15.26 -8.98
C LYS A 29 -5.00 15.53 -9.32
N ARG A 30 -5.93 14.98 -8.55
CA ARG A 30 -7.37 15.08 -8.76
C ARG A 30 -8.08 15.99 -7.77
N GLY A 31 -7.34 16.56 -6.80
CA GLY A 31 -7.93 17.33 -5.70
C GLY A 31 -8.86 16.47 -4.83
N ILE A 32 -8.64 15.17 -4.76
CA ILE A 32 -9.39 14.26 -3.89
C ILE A 32 -8.64 14.15 -2.56
N ASP A 33 -9.36 14.27 -1.46
CA ASP A 33 -8.77 14.01 -0.14
C ASP A 33 -8.37 12.52 -0.03
N PHE A 34 -7.10 12.25 0.22
CA PHE A 34 -6.58 10.89 0.37
C PHE A 34 -7.33 10.12 1.44
N SER A 35 -7.68 10.75 2.57
CA SER A 35 -8.34 10.06 3.68
C SER A 35 -9.78 9.61 3.35
N SER A 36 -10.41 10.28 2.37
CA SER A 36 -11.71 9.89 1.82
C SER A 36 -11.62 8.65 0.91
N LYS A 37 -10.45 8.38 0.33
CA LYS A 37 -10.21 7.21 -0.54
C LYS A 37 -9.59 6.06 0.22
N VAL A 38 -8.53 6.32 0.98
CA VAL A 38 -7.85 5.36 1.85
C VAL A 38 -8.20 5.72 3.30
N PRO A 39 -9.17 5.03 3.91
CA PRO A 39 -9.55 5.31 5.29
C PRO A 39 -8.36 5.21 6.23
N PRO A 40 -8.27 6.04 7.29
CA PRO A 40 -7.17 5.97 8.26
C PRO A 40 -6.98 4.58 8.90
N GLN A 41 -8.05 3.80 9.02
CA GLN A 41 -8.01 2.42 9.53
C GLN A 41 -7.21 1.48 8.62
N THR A 42 -7.23 1.73 7.30
CA THR A 42 -6.46 0.99 6.30
C THR A 42 -4.96 1.25 6.48
N ILE A 43 -4.55 2.50 6.71
CA ILE A 43 -3.15 2.86 7.01
C ILE A 43 -2.69 2.20 8.31
N LYS A 44 -3.50 2.29 9.38
CA LYS A 44 -3.20 1.64 10.67
C LYS A 44 -3.03 0.12 10.55
N LYS A 45 -3.81 -0.53 9.69
CA LYS A 45 -3.64 -1.96 9.41
C LYS A 45 -2.28 -2.24 8.74
N GLY A 46 -1.86 -1.42 7.79
CA GLY A 46 -0.53 -1.50 7.18
C GLY A 46 0.58 -1.38 8.22
N GLU A 47 0.54 -0.34 9.06
CA GLU A 47 1.51 -0.10 10.14
C GLU A 47 1.57 -1.26 11.15
N MET A 48 0.42 -1.84 11.49
CA MET A 48 0.34 -3.02 12.34
C MET A 48 1.03 -4.23 11.71
N LEU A 49 0.78 -4.51 10.42
CA LEU A 49 1.42 -5.63 9.72
C LEU A 49 2.94 -5.47 9.64
N VAL A 50 3.42 -4.24 9.40
CA VAL A 50 4.85 -3.88 9.43
C VAL A 50 5.43 -4.16 10.81
N SER A 51 4.76 -3.68 11.87
CA SER A 51 5.19 -3.89 13.26
C SER A 51 5.25 -5.36 13.68
N LEU A 52 4.39 -6.20 13.11
CA LEU A 52 4.38 -7.65 13.34
C LEU A 52 5.42 -8.42 12.52
N GLY A 53 6.14 -7.77 11.59
CA GLY A 53 7.17 -8.41 10.78
C GLY A 53 6.63 -9.41 9.75
N GLN A 54 5.33 -9.39 9.45
CA GLN A 54 4.67 -10.41 8.63
C GLN A 54 4.80 -10.12 7.13
N SER A 55 5.99 -10.33 6.56
CA SER A 55 6.34 -10.01 5.17
C SER A 55 5.28 -10.45 4.14
N HIS A 56 4.80 -11.69 4.21
CA HIS A 56 3.75 -12.20 3.31
C HIS A 56 2.45 -11.41 3.41
N GLN A 57 2.02 -11.06 4.63
CA GLN A 57 0.79 -10.30 4.82
C GLN A 57 0.95 -8.84 4.38
N ILE A 58 2.12 -8.23 4.63
CA ILE A 58 2.46 -6.89 4.13
C ILE A 58 2.37 -6.88 2.60
N GLN A 59 2.98 -7.87 1.93
CA GLN A 59 2.97 -7.97 0.47
C GLN A 59 1.55 -8.16 -0.07
N SER A 60 0.77 -9.09 0.48
CA SER A 60 -0.61 -9.31 0.05
C SER A 60 -1.49 -8.08 0.28
N PHE A 61 -1.27 -7.36 1.40
CA PHE A 61 -1.99 -6.13 1.69
C PHE A 61 -1.64 -5.02 0.69
N ALA A 62 -0.35 -4.83 0.39
CA ALA A 62 0.09 -3.86 -0.61
C ALA A 62 -0.52 -4.12 -2.00
N LEU A 63 -0.54 -5.38 -2.44
CA LEU A 63 -1.15 -5.77 -3.72
C LEU A 63 -2.67 -5.55 -3.74
N ALA A 64 -3.36 -5.79 -2.62
CA ALA A 64 -4.78 -5.51 -2.50
C ALA A 64 -5.08 -4.00 -2.60
N LEU A 65 -4.26 -3.15 -1.95
CA LEU A 65 -4.37 -1.70 -2.10
C LEU A 65 -4.11 -1.25 -3.54
N GLU A 66 -3.05 -1.77 -4.15
CA GLU A 66 -2.71 -1.48 -5.55
C GLU A 66 -3.87 -1.85 -6.48
N TYR A 67 -4.46 -3.03 -6.33
CA TYR A 67 -5.61 -3.45 -7.13
C TYR A 67 -6.85 -2.57 -6.92
N LEU A 68 -7.23 -2.32 -5.66
CA LEU A 68 -8.43 -1.55 -5.35
C LEU A 68 -8.32 -0.10 -5.86
N TYR A 69 -7.17 0.52 -5.66
CA TYR A 69 -6.98 1.94 -5.95
C TYR A 69 -6.34 2.23 -7.31
N SER A 70 -5.84 1.22 -8.03
CA SER A 70 -5.56 1.36 -9.48
C SER A 70 -6.85 1.50 -10.28
N VAL A 71 -7.83 0.64 -10.01
CA VAL A 71 -9.12 0.60 -10.73
C VAL A 71 -9.99 1.83 -10.40
N ASP A 72 -10.09 2.21 -9.12
CA ASP A 72 -10.93 3.34 -8.69
C ASP A 72 -10.46 4.71 -9.20
N ILE A 73 -9.17 4.81 -9.53
CA ILE A 73 -8.62 6.05 -10.06
C ILE A 73 -8.67 6.02 -11.60
N GLU A 74 -8.58 4.90 -12.29
CA GLU A 74 -8.72 4.93 -13.75
C GLU A 74 -10.16 5.20 -14.26
N LEU A 75 -11.19 5.00 -13.44
CA LEU A 75 -12.61 5.04 -13.86
C LEU A 75 -13.32 6.41 -13.92
N ASN A 76 -12.60 7.51 -14.17
CA ASN A 76 -13.24 8.78 -14.53
C ASN A 76 -12.53 9.43 -15.73
N THR A 77 -12.85 8.92 -16.92
CA THR A 77 -12.80 9.63 -18.20
C THR A 77 -14.19 9.68 -18.78
#